data_AF-A0A1F2WX55-F1
#
_entry.id   AF-A0A1F2WX55-F1
#
_cell.length_a   1.000
_cell.length_b   1.000
_cell.length_c   1.000
_cell.angle_alpha   90.00
_cell.angle_beta   90.00
_cell.angle_gamma   90.00
#
_symmetry.space_group_name_H-M   'P 1'
#
loop_
_entity.id
_entity.type
_entity.pdbx_description
1 polymer ?
#
loop_
_entity_poly.entity_id
_entity_poly.type
_entity_poly.pdbx_seq_one_letter_code
_entity_poly.pdbx_strand_id
1 'polypeptide(L)'
;MHVSQIANGSERDYLRALYELADRKAKSAVSHVEVRMEFGRSEEEAESACDFWADRGIVEWTALGHVALTHVGLRRAEHLASRGWSFAPF
;
A
#
# COMPACT_ATOMS: atom_id res chain seq x y z
N MET A 1 -12.29 -19.55 5.69
CA MET A 1 -11.29 -19.44 6.79
C MET A 1 -10.65 -18.07 6.67
N HIS A 2 -10.96 -17.13 7.57
CA HIS A 2 -10.26 -15.85 7.62
C HIS A 2 -8.92 -16.07 8.29
N VAL A 3 -7.89 -16.35 7.47
CA VAL A 3 -6.53 -16.21 7.93
C VAL A 3 -6.28 -14.71 7.99
N SER A 4 -6.07 -14.17 9.19
CA SER A 4 -5.49 -12.85 9.40
C SER A 4 -4.06 -12.89 8.87
N GLN A 5 -3.92 -12.91 7.55
CA GLN A 5 -2.66 -13.11 6.86
C GLN A 5 -1.90 -11.80 6.98
N ILE A 6 -0.83 -11.86 7.78
CA ILE A 6 0.15 -10.78 7.95
C ILE A 6 0.64 -10.39 6.57
N ALA A 7 0.73 -9.08 6.30
CA ALA A 7 1.33 -8.57 5.08
C ALA A 7 2.77 -9.12 4.97
N ASN A 8 3.06 -9.83 3.89
CA ASN A 8 4.40 -10.26 3.53
C ASN A 8 5.27 -9.05 3.14
N GLY A 9 6.54 -9.33 2.78
CA GLY A 9 7.49 -8.27 2.41
C GLY A 9 7.02 -7.42 1.24
N SER A 10 6.41 -8.04 0.23
CA SER A 10 5.91 -7.39 -0.98
C SER A 10 4.78 -6.41 -0.70
N GLU A 11 3.78 -6.80 0.08
CA GLU A 11 2.68 -5.89 0.41
C GLU A 11 3.15 -4.69 1.23
N ARG A 12 4.09 -4.92 2.16
CA ARG A 12 4.68 -3.84 2.95
C ARG A 12 5.48 -2.87 2.08
N ASP A 13 6.33 -3.40 1.20
CA ASP A 13 7.16 -2.57 0.33
C ASP A 13 6.29 -1.79 -0.67
N TYR A 14 5.19 -2.37 -1.15
CA TYR A 14 4.20 -1.67 -1.97
C TYR A 14 3.53 -0.52 -1.20
N LEU A 15 3.07 -0.76 0.03
CA LEU A 15 2.46 0.28 0.86
C LEU A 15 3.44 1.42 1.16
N ARG A 16 4.72 1.10 1.37
CA ARG A 16 5.79 2.09 1.54
C ARG A 16 5.99 2.94 0.29
N ALA A 17 6.11 2.31 -0.87
CA ALA A 17 6.27 3.01 -2.14
C ALA A 17 5.11 3.99 -2.38
N LEU A 18 3.87 3.52 -2.22
CA LEU A 18 2.68 4.36 -2.34
C LEU A 18 2.66 5.51 -1.31
N TYR A 19 3.05 5.25 -0.06
CA TYR A 19 3.06 6.26 0.99
C TYR A 19 4.03 7.41 0.73
N GLU A 20 5.24 7.11 0.23
CA GLU A 20 6.21 8.15 -0.11
C GLU A 20 5.80 8.89 -1.40
N LEU A 21 5.32 8.18 -2.43
CA LEU A 21 4.84 8.80 -3.67
C LEU A 21 3.60 9.68 -3.47
N ALA A 22 2.72 9.32 -2.53
CA ALA A 22 1.56 10.11 -2.16
C ALA A 22 1.92 11.36 -1.33
N ASP A 23 3.21 11.64 -1.08
CA ASP A 23 3.68 12.72 -0.21
C ASP A 23 3.00 12.66 1.17
N ARG A 24 2.80 11.43 1.68
CA ARG A 24 2.20 11.16 3.00
C ARG A 24 0.79 11.76 3.16
N LYS A 25 0.04 11.86 2.07
CA LYS A 25 -1.34 12.37 2.06
C LYS A 25 -2.32 11.28 1.69
N ALA A 26 -3.45 11.26 2.40
CA ALA A 26 -4.60 10.46 2.03
C ALA A 26 -5.28 11.07 0.80
N LYS A 27 -5.94 10.23 0.01
CA LYS A 27 -6.70 10.62 -1.19
C LYS A 27 -5.87 11.30 -2.28
N SER A 28 -4.54 11.27 -2.16
CA SER A 28 -3.64 11.64 -3.26
C SER A 28 -3.60 10.50 -4.25
N ALA A 29 -4.06 10.75 -5.48
CA ALA A 29 -4.02 9.77 -6.55
C ALA A 29 -2.58 9.63 -7.06
N VAL A 30 -2.04 8.42 -7.01
CA VAL A 30 -0.72 8.06 -7.50
C VAL A 30 -0.89 7.07 -8.64
N SER A 31 -0.11 7.20 -9.70
CA SER A 31 -0.14 6.24 -10.80
C SER A 31 0.31 4.87 -10.29
N HIS A 32 -0.48 3.82 -10.52
CA HIS A 32 -0.09 2.45 -10.19
C HIS A 32 1.21 2.05 -10.92
N VAL A 33 1.44 2.61 -12.11
CA VAL A 33 2.69 2.41 -12.86
C VAL A 33 3.88 3.01 -12.12
N GLU A 34 3.74 4.20 -11.52
CA GLU A 34 4.78 4.83 -10.71
C GLU A 34 5.05 4.02 -9.44
N VAL A 35 3.99 3.56 -8.75
CA VAL A 35 4.15 2.68 -7.58
C VAL A 35 4.88 1.40 -7.96
N ARG A 36 4.54 0.77 -9.10
CA ARG A 36 5.23 -0.43 -9.60
C ARG A 36 6.71 -0.18 -9.86
N MET A 37 7.05 0.95 -10.47
CA MET A 37 8.46 1.31 -10.74
C MET A 37 9.24 1.46 -9.44
N GLU A 38 8.68 2.14 -8.44
CA GLU A 38 9.30 2.31 -7.12
C GLU A 38 9.36 0.98 -6.33
N PHE A 39 8.34 0.14 -6.48
CA PHE A 39 8.25 -1.16 -5.85
C PHE A 39 9.31 -2.14 -6.37
N GLY A 40 9.76 -1.99 -7.63
CA GLY A 40 10.87 -2.75 -8.19
C GLY A 40 10.60 -4.25 -8.37
N ARG A 41 9.33 -4.65 -8.46
CA ARG A 41 8.88 -6.03 -8.64
C ARG A 41 8.06 -6.21 -9.92
N SER A 42 7.64 -7.44 -10.19
CA SER A 42 6.79 -7.73 -11.35
C SER A 42 5.43 -7.03 -11.24
N GLU A 43 4.78 -6.86 -12.39
CA GLU A 43 3.43 -6.29 -12.47
C GLU A 43 2.41 -7.10 -11.66
N GLU A 44 2.45 -8.43 -11.77
CA GLU A 44 1.56 -9.33 -11.02
C GLU A 44 1.76 -9.20 -9.50
N GLU A 45 3.00 -9.08 -9.02
CA GLU A 45 3.28 -8.85 -7.61
C GLU A 45 2.77 -7.49 -7.13
N ALA A 46 2.88 -6.45 -7.97
CA ALA A 46 2.41 -5.10 -7.64
C ALA A 46 0.89 -5.03 -7.59
N GLU A 47 0.22 -5.67 -8.55
CA GLU A 47 -1.23 -5.76 -8.63
C GLU A 47 -1.78 -6.57 -7.45
N SER A 48 -1.22 -7.76 -7.19
CA SER A 48 -1.61 -8.58 -6.03
C SER A 48 -1.40 -7.84 -4.70
N ALA A 49 -0.33 -7.07 -4.54
CA ALA A 49 -0.09 -6.27 -3.35
C ALA A 49 -1.09 -5.10 -3.23
N CYS A 50 -1.47 -4.49 -4.36
CA CYS A 50 -2.49 -3.45 -4.39
C CYS A 50 -3.85 -4.01 -3.95
N ASP A 51 -4.26 -5.14 -4.54
CA ASP A 51 -5.54 -5.79 -4.24
C ASP A 51 -5.60 -6.25 -2.79
N PHE A 52 -4.50 -6.80 -2.25
CA PHE A 52 -4.41 -7.14 -0.83
C PHE A 52 -4.76 -5.97 0.08
N TRP A 53 -4.28 -4.76 -0.24
CA TRP A 53 -4.57 -3.56 0.55
C TRP A 53 -5.93 -2.94 0.23
N ALA A 54 -6.41 -3.08 -1.00
CA ALA A 54 -7.72 -2.61 -1.44
C ALA A 54 -8.83 -3.38 -0.73
N ASP A 55 -8.71 -4.70 -0.65
CA ASP A 55 -9.61 -5.59 0.09
C ASP A 55 -9.69 -5.26 1.59
N ARG A 56 -8.65 -4.61 2.12
CA ARG A 56 -8.56 -4.18 3.53
C ARG A 56 -8.96 -2.70 3.73
N GLY A 57 -9.37 -2.01 2.67
CA GLY A 57 -9.72 -0.58 2.70
C GLY A 57 -8.56 0.34 3.05
N ILE A 58 -7.31 -0.12 2.88
CA ILE A 58 -6.10 0.67 3.12
C ILE A 58 -5.78 1.54 1.90
N VAL A 59 -5.96 0.98 0.72
CA VAL A 59 -5.89 1.71 -0.55
C VAL A 59 -7.22 1.64 -1.26
N GLU A 60 -7.43 2.52 -2.23
CA GLU A 60 -8.56 2.46 -3.14
C GLU A 60 -8.10 2.77 -4.57
N TRP A 61 -8.71 2.07 -5.53
CA TRP A 61 -8.61 2.44 -6.94
C TRP A 61 -9.47 3.67 -7.19
N THR A 62 -8.87 4.75 -7.67
CA THR A 62 -9.58 6.04 -7.84
C THR A 62 -10.08 6.23 -9.27
N ALA A 63 -9.16 6.22 -10.24
CA ALA A 63 -9.41 6.29 -11.67
C ALA A 63 -8.56 5.23 -12.38
N LEU A 64 -8.76 5.04 -13.70
CA LEU A 64 -8.01 4.08 -14.51
C LEU A 64 -6.50 4.15 -14.22
N GLY A 65 -5.96 3.07 -13.65
CA GLY A 65 -4.55 2.94 -13.32
C GLY A 65 -4.03 3.81 -12.18
N HIS A 66 -4.89 4.39 -11.33
CA HIS A 66 -4.48 5.22 -10.19
C HIS A 66 -4.99 4.67 -8.87
N VAL A 67 -4.12 4.72 -7.88
CA VAL A 67 -4.36 4.23 -6.51
C VAL A 67 -4.16 5.35 -5.51
N ALA A 68 -4.91 5.35 -4.43
CA ALA A 68 -4.75 6.32 -3.36
C ALA A 68 -4.83 5.66 -1.99
N LEU A 69 -4.09 6.21 -1.02
CA LEU A 69 -4.27 5.85 0.38
C LEU A 69 -5.62 6.35 0.89
N THR A 70 -6.36 5.49 1.58
CA THR A 70 -7.49 5.94 2.39
C THR A 70 -6.97 6.65 3.65
N HIS A 71 -7.84 7.33 4.39
CA HIS A 71 -7.46 7.89 5.69
C HIS A 71 -7.00 6.82 6.68
N VAL A 72 -7.57 5.62 6.61
CA VAL A 72 -7.17 4.47 7.43
C VAL A 72 -5.81 3.96 6.96
N GLY A 73 -5.60 3.86 5.65
CA GLY A 73 -4.32 3.43 5.10
C GLY A 73 -3.17 4.37 5.39
N LEU A 74 -3.42 5.68 5.34
CA LEU A 74 -2.43 6.67 5.74
C LEU A 74 -1.99 6.47 7.20
N ARG A 75 -2.94 6.38 8.15
CA ARG A 75 -2.62 6.17 9.56
C ARG A 75 -1.84 4.88 9.80
N ARG A 76 -2.16 3.83 9.04
CA ARG A 76 -1.43 2.56 9.11
C ARG A 76 0.00 2.71 8.57
N ALA A 77 0.18 3.38 7.44
CA ALA A 77 1.48 3.65 6.86
C ALA A 77 2.34 4.53 7.78
N GLU A 78 1.76 5.56 8.41
CA GLU A 78 2.42 6.39 9.43
C GLU A 78 2.87 5.55 10.64
N HIS A 79 2.01 4.65 11.11
CA HIS A 79 2.37 3.74 12.22
C HIS A 79 3.53 2.80 11.83
N LEU A 80 3.53 2.27 10.60
CA LEU A 80 4.63 1.46 10.11
C LEU A 80 5.91 2.28 9.94
N ALA A 81 5.84 3.48 9.36
CA ALA A 81 6.97 4.37 9.16
C ALA A 81 7.65 4.75 10.49
N SER A 82 6.87 5.09 11.53
CA SER A 82 7.39 5.40 12.87
C SER A 82 8.09 4.21 13.55
N ARG A 83 7.83 2.99 13.09
CA ARG A 83 8.41 1.75 13.62
C ARG A 83 9.41 1.10 12.67
N GLY A 84 9.91 1.86 11.69
CA GLY A 84 10.89 1.37 10.72
C GLY A 84 10.36 0.26 9.82
N TRP A 85 9.06 0.29 9.51
CA TRP A 85 8.36 -0.74 8.72
C TRP A 85 8.43 -2.14 9.34
N SER A 86 8.64 -2.24 10.66
CA SER A 86 8.51 -3.48 11.43
C SER A 86 7.08 -3.62 11.97
N PHE A 87 6.43 -4.75 11.69
CA PHE A 87 5.07 -5.00 12.18
C PHE A 87 5.09 -5.31 13.68
N ALA A 88 4.20 -4.68 14.47
CA ALA A 88 3.56 -5.42 15.57
C ALA A 88 2.20 -5.90 15.05
N PRO A 89 1.77 -7.10 15.43
CA PRO A 89 0.38 -7.48 15.26
C PRO A 89 -0.52 -6.50 16.02
N PHE A 90 -1.65 -6.16 15.43
CA PHE A 90 -2.78 -5.57 16.16
C PHE A 90 -3.58 -6.73 16.76
#